data_AF-A0A7G3A0M4-F1
#
_entry.id   AF-A0A7G3A0M4-F1
#
_cell.length_a   1.000
_cell.length_b   1.000
_cell.length_c   1.000
_cell.angle_alpha   90.00
_cell.angle_beta   90.00
_cell.angle_gamma   90.00
#
_symmetry.space_group_name_H-M   'P 1'
#
loop_
_entity.id
_entity.type
_entity.pdbx_description
1 polymer ?
#
loop_
_entity_poly.entity_id
_entity_poly.type
_entity_poly.pdbx_seq_one_letter_code
_entity_poly.pdbx_strand_id
1 'polypeptide(L)'
;MTPTKLPPGLPGRFTQSKVFDGRRTLLDKADTEEFPDQKALPEKSARTLVVQLLKRHRDIRYMKLQGRKPPSVLIATLAMQSSGNVQPMLIDELIAVAEALIAALRSNLNVNGKLVVENPFWKEDLISDRWNGPDDVAQYQNSLVQLVSDMQKLKLEQRLSERKDILRRNFGEDVSVRVLKSLEEHRSNQRILGATAVNSTGGIIAAAASQVRAETKKTHYGGET
;
A
#
# COMPACT_ATOMS: atom_id res chain seq x y z
N MET A 1 87.51 11.43 16.74
CA MET A 1 87.76 12.01 18.08
C MET A 1 86.55 12.83 18.49
N THR A 2 85.86 12.35 19.54
CA THR A 2 85.04 13.07 20.55
C THR A 2 84.06 14.18 20.12
N PRO A 3 82.73 13.96 20.27
CA PRO A 3 81.72 15.02 20.33
C PRO A 3 81.45 15.50 21.77
N THR A 4 81.31 16.82 21.96
CA THR A 4 81.02 17.46 23.25
C THR A 4 79.52 17.79 23.38
N LYS A 5 78.85 16.97 24.20
CA LYS A 5 77.85 17.27 25.25
C LYS A 5 76.88 18.46 25.07
N LEU A 6 75.60 18.15 24.90
CA LEU A 6 74.44 18.96 25.30
C LEU A 6 73.54 18.12 26.24
N PRO A 7 73.15 18.64 27.42
CA PRO A 7 71.92 18.21 28.10
C PRO A 7 71.10 19.41 28.62
N PRO A 8 69.89 19.24 29.22
CA PRO A 8 68.90 18.14 29.13
C PRO A 8 67.45 18.65 28.86
N GLY A 9 66.53 17.73 28.52
CA GLY A 9 65.08 17.99 28.57
C GLY A 9 64.19 17.09 27.69
N LEU A 10 64.25 15.77 27.89
CA LEU A 10 63.31 14.76 27.35
C LEU A 10 61.98 14.75 28.17
N PRO A 11 60.93 13.95 27.82
CA PRO A 11 60.72 13.11 26.62
C PRO A 11 59.30 13.20 26.00
N GLY A 12 59.21 13.09 24.67
CA GLY A 12 57.96 12.79 23.97
C GLY A 12 58.09 11.55 23.10
N ARG A 13 58.12 10.36 23.71
CA ARG A 13 58.08 9.06 23.02
C ARG A 13 56.70 8.45 23.23
N PHE A 14 55.89 8.36 22.17
CA PHE A 14 54.75 7.46 22.13
C PHE A 14 54.68 6.79 20.75
N THR A 15 55.36 5.64 20.65
CA THR A 15 54.93 4.54 19.80
C THR A 15 54.23 3.54 20.73
N GLN A 16 52.94 3.29 20.52
CA GLN A 16 52.35 1.95 20.49
C GLN A 16 50.84 1.98 20.29
N SER A 17 50.38 0.94 19.59
CA SER A 17 49.00 0.55 19.32
C SER A 17 48.11 0.58 20.55
N LYS A 18 46.94 1.22 20.42
CA LYS A 18 45.81 0.92 21.31
C LYS A 18 44.85 -0.04 20.61
N VAL A 19 44.88 -1.25 21.15
CA VAL A 19 43.83 -2.26 21.15
C VAL A 19 42.47 -1.58 21.33
N PHE A 20 41.52 -1.86 20.42
CA PHE A 20 40.14 -1.41 20.53
C PHE A 20 39.44 -2.27 21.57
N ASP A 21 39.56 -1.88 22.85
CA ASP A 21 38.86 -2.51 23.96
C ASP A 21 37.43 -1.96 24.03
N GLY A 22 36.48 -2.84 23.70
CA GLY A 22 35.06 -2.57 23.80
C GLY A 22 34.63 -2.52 25.25
N ARG A 23 34.38 -1.31 25.76
CA ARG A 23 33.49 -1.13 26.91
C ARG A 23 32.58 0.08 26.73
N ARG A 24 31.37 -0.25 26.29
CA ARG A 24 30.09 0.45 26.51
C ARG A 24 30.16 1.49 27.63
N THR A 25 29.81 2.74 27.30
CA THR A 25 28.86 3.60 28.05
C THR A 25 28.75 4.95 27.37
N LEU A 26 27.90 5.03 26.34
CA LEU A 26 27.18 6.25 25.97
C LEU A 26 25.80 5.78 25.48
N LEU A 27 24.99 5.31 26.41
CA LEU A 27 23.55 5.19 26.23
C LEU A 27 22.95 6.54 26.62
N ASP A 28 23.20 7.55 25.78
CA ASP A 28 22.23 8.62 25.66
C ASP A 28 21.14 8.02 24.78
N LYS A 29 20.16 7.40 25.42
CA LYS A 29 19.02 6.81 24.73
C LYS A 29 18.33 7.97 24.03
N ALA A 30 18.45 8.05 22.72
CA ALA A 30 17.59 8.92 21.93
C ALA A 30 16.15 8.67 22.39
N ASP A 31 15.45 9.74 22.79
CA ASP A 31 14.05 9.69 23.14
C ASP A 31 13.31 9.02 21.97
N THR A 32 12.97 7.76 22.18
CA THR A 32 12.26 6.96 21.19
C THR A 32 10.82 7.34 21.38
N GLU A 33 10.35 8.33 20.62
CA GLU A 33 8.92 8.54 20.47
C GLU A 33 8.31 7.20 20.03
N GLU A 34 7.28 6.76 20.76
CA GLU A 34 6.55 5.55 20.40
C GLU A 34 6.10 5.68 18.96
N PHE A 35 6.45 4.70 18.13
CA PHE A 35 6.08 4.70 16.73
C PHE A 35 4.55 4.78 16.68
N PRO A 36 3.96 5.80 16.03
CA PRO A 36 2.53 6.01 16.09
C PRO A 36 1.82 4.76 15.58
N ASP A 37 0.80 4.33 16.32
CA ASP A 37 -0.01 3.18 15.95
C ASP A 37 -0.44 3.31 14.49
N GLN A 38 -0.29 2.23 13.73
CA GLN A 38 -0.77 2.21 12.35
C GLN A 38 -2.26 2.49 12.36
N LYS A 39 -2.64 3.71 11.95
CA LYS A 39 -4.04 4.13 11.83
C LYS A 39 -4.87 3.04 11.17
N ALA A 40 -6.01 2.74 11.79
CA ALA A 40 -6.95 1.77 11.29
C ALA A 40 -7.37 2.13 9.84
N LEU A 41 -7.71 1.13 9.04
CA LEU A 41 -8.14 1.31 7.64
C LEU A 41 -9.22 2.40 7.43
N PRO A 42 -10.18 2.65 8.35
CA PRO A 42 -11.19 3.72 8.20
C PRO A 42 -10.62 5.14 8.25
N GLU A 43 -9.45 5.35 8.83
CA GLU A 43 -8.84 6.67 9.04
C GLU A 43 -7.87 7.08 7.91
N LYS A 44 -7.55 6.16 6.99
CA LYS A 44 -6.67 6.42 5.86
C LYS A 44 -7.48 7.01 4.70
N SER A 45 -7.01 8.12 4.12
CA SER A 45 -7.61 8.65 2.90
C SER A 45 -7.55 7.60 1.78
N ALA A 46 -8.57 7.57 0.91
CA ALA A 46 -8.63 6.63 -0.21
C ALA A 46 -7.35 6.68 -1.07
N ARG A 47 -6.79 7.89 -1.27
CA ARG A 47 -5.52 8.09 -1.96
C ARG A 47 -4.33 7.40 -1.28
N THR A 48 -4.26 7.42 0.04
CA THR A 48 -3.20 6.72 0.79
C THR A 48 -3.29 5.21 0.58
N LEU A 49 -4.52 4.66 0.61
CA LEU A 49 -4.75 3.23 0.33
C LEU A 49 -4.39 2.88 -1.12
N VAL A 50 -4.72 3.75 -2.07
CA VAL A 50 -4.34 3.57 -3.48
C VAL A 50 -2.82 3.55 -3.65
N VAL A 51 -2.07 4.43 -2.99
CA VAL A 51 -0.60 4.39 -3.01
C VAL A 51 -0.08 3.05 -2.49
N GLN A 52 -0.69 2.51 -1.43
CA GLN A 52 -0.31 1.19 -0.90
C GLN A 52 -0.62 0.06 -1.90
N LEU A 53 -1.78 0.10 -2.54
CA LEU A 53 -2.19 -0.88 -3.56
C LEU A 53 -1.29 -0.83 -4.80
N LEU A 54 -0.93 0.36 -5.28
CA LEU A 54 -0.01 0.53 -6.41
C LEU A 54 1.38 -0.02 -6.09
N LYS A 55 1.90 0.29 -4.90
CA LYS A 55 3.18 -0.27 -4.43
C LYS A 55 3.12 -1.80 -4.38
N ARG A 56 2.04 -2.37 -3.84
CA ARG A 56 1.83 -3.82 -3.77
C ARG A 56 1.72 -4.45 -5.16
N HIS A 57 0.95 -3.86 -6.06
CA HIS A 57 0.83 -4.32 -7.44
C HIS A 57 2.19 -4.39 -8.10
N ARG A 58 2.95 -3.29 -8.01
CA ARG A 58 4.32 -3.19 -8.50
C ARG A 58 5.24 -4.24 -7.87
N ASP A 59 5.10 -4.55 -6.58
CA ASP A 59 5.88 -5.61 -5.94
C ASP A 59 5.56 -6.98 -6.54
N ILE A 60 4.27 -7.33 -6.69
CA ILE A 60 3.82 -8.61 -7.28
C ILE A 60 4.29 -8.76 -8.73
N ARG A 61 4.20 -7.71 -9.54
CA ARG A 61 4.63 -7.75 -10.95
C ARG A 61 6.14 -8.01 -11.07
N TYR A 62 6.93 -7.36 -10.22
CA TYR A 62 8.40 -7.49 -10.24
C TYR A 62 8.92 -8.73 -9.49
N MET A 63 8.04 -9.59 -8.96
CA MET A 63 8.46 -10.95 -8.57
C MET A 63 8.75 -11.84 -9.79
N LYS A 64 8.11 -11.56 -10.94
CA LYS A 64 8.20 -12.37 -12.16
C LYS A 64 8.96 -11.68 -13.29
N LEU A 65 8.97 -10.35 -13.28
CA LEU A 65 9.62 -9.56 -14.32
C LEU A 65 11.09 -9.32 -14.00
N GLN A 66 11.92 -9.38 -15.04
CA GLN A 66 13.29 -8.90 -15.00
C GLN A 66 13.32 -7.37 -15.20
N GLY A 67 14.41 -6.72 -14.78
CA GLY A 67 14.60 -5.28 -14.94
C GLY A 67 14.54 -4.51 -13.62
N ARG A 68 14.71 -3.18 -13.70
CA ARG A 68 14.76 -2.35 -12.49
C ARG A 68 13.35 -2.01 -12.03
N LYS A 69 13.13 -2.15 -10.73
CA LYS A 69 11.86 -1.79 -10.09
C LYS A 69 11.74 -0.27 -9.92
N PRO A 70 10.61 0.35 -10.26
CA PRO A 70 10.41 1.79 -10.02
C PRO A 70 10.51 2.09 -8.53
N PRO A 71 11.14 3.20 -8.11
CA PRO A 71 11.24 3.58 -6.71
C PRO A 71 9.87 3.79 -6.06
N SER A 72 9.71 3.39 -4.79
CA SER A 72 8.46 3.62 -4.04
C SER A 72 8.14 5.09 -3.84
N VAL A 73 9.17 5.94 -3.75
CA VAL A 73 9.02 7.40 -3.62
C VAL A 73 8.44 7.96 -4.90
N LEU A 74 8.93 7.56 -6.07
CA LEU A 74 8.39 7.97 -7.38
C LEU A 74 6.88 7.71 -7.49
N ILE A 75 6.44 6.50 -7.13
CA ILE A 75 5.01 6.13 -7.14
C ILE A 75 4.20 7.02 -6.21
N ALA A 76 4.70 7.27 -4.99
CA ALA A 76 4.00 8.09 -4.01
C ALA A 76 3.93 9.57 -4.47
N THR A 77 5.03 10.12 -4.97
CA THR A 77 5.09 11.50 -5.46
C THR A 77 4.12 11.71 -6.62
N LEU A 78 4.16 10.86 -7.66
CA LEU A 78 3.27 10.97 -8.81
C LEU A 78 1.80 10.77 -8.42
N ALA A 79 1.50 9.86 -7.50
CA ALA A 79 0.13 9.62 -7.04
C ALA A 79 -0.41 10.79 -6.20
N MET A 80 0.44 11.48 -5.45
CA MET A 80 0.04 12.67 -4.70
C MET A 80 -0.12 13.89 -5.61
N GLN A 81 0.71 13.98 -6.65
CA GLN A 81 0.65 15.04 -7.66
C GLN A 81 -0.52 14.87 -8.64
N SER A 82 -1.22 13.73 -8.66
CA SER A 82 -2.37 13.55 -9.55
C SER A 82 -3.43 14.60 -9.22
N SER A 83 -3.58 15.57 -10.12
CA SER A 83 -4.52 16.68 -10.00
C SER A 83 -5.93 16.15 -10.26
N GLY A 84 -6.67 15.90 -9.17
CA GLY A 84 -8.03 15.40 -9.25
C GLY A 84 -8.65 15.24 -7.87
N ASN A 85 -9.97 15.46 -7.80
CA ASN A 85 -10.74 15.17 -6.61
C ASN A 85 -10.64 13.68 -6.29
N VAL A 86 -10.46 13.38 -4.99
CA VAL A 86 -10.44 12.00 -4.50
C VAL A 86 -11.81 11.39 -4.78
N GLN A 87 -11.81 10.24 -5.45
CA GLN A 87 -13.03 9.50 -5.74
C GLN A 87 -13.59 8.85 -4.47
N PRO A 88 -14.92 8.77 -4.33
CA PRO A 88 -15.55 8.21 -3.13
C PRO A 88 -15.29 6.69 -2.99
N MET A 89 -15.17 5.99 -4.11
CA MET A 89 -14.95 4.55 -4.15
C MET A 89 -13.47 4.24 -4.41
N LEU A 90 -12.92 3.31 -3.63
CA LEU A 90 -11.50 2.94 -3.69
C LEU A 90 -11.08 2.43 -5.08
N ILE A 91 -11.94 1.65 -5.75
CA ILE A 91 -11.64 1.13 -7.09
C ILE A 91 -11.57 2.23 -8.15
N ASP A 92 -12.40 3.26 -8.01
CA ASP A 92 -12.44 4.40 -8.92
C ASP A 92 -11.25 5.32 -8.69
N GLU A 93 -10.86 5.55 -7.42
CA GLU A 93 -9.63 6.29 -7.10
C GLU A 93 -8.41 5.53 -7.62
N LEU A 94 -8.39 4.19 -7.51
CA LEU A 94 -7.26 3.39 -8.01
C LEU A 94 -7.13 3.51 -9.53
N ILE A 95 -8.23 3.44 -10.28
CA ILE A 95 -8.25 3.63 -11.72
C ILE A 95 -7.76 5.04 -12.07
N ALA A 96 -8.35 6.07 -11.48
CA ALA A 96 -8.04 7.47 -11.77
C ALA A 96 -6.55 7.80 -11.50
N VAL A 97 -6.02 7.35 -10.36
CA VAL A 97 -4.61 7.57 -10.01
C VAL A 97 -3.69 6.76 -10.93
N ALA A 98 -4.03 5.51 -11.27
CA ALA A 98 -3.23 4.71 -12.20
C ALA A 98 -3.16 5.35 -13.60
N GLU A 99 -4.27 5.87 -14.11
CA GLU A 99 -4.32 6.63 -15.37
C GLU A 99 -3.49 7.90 -15.31
N ALA A 100 -3.58 8.66 -14.20
CA ALA A 100 -2.75 9.84 -13.98
C ALA A 100 -1.25 9.50 -13.93
N LEU A 101 -0.87 8.37 -13.32
CA LEU A 101 0.51 7.89 -13.34
C LEU A 101 0.98 7.55 -14.75
N ILE A 102 0.15 6.88 -15.56
CA ILE A 102 0.48 6.57 -16.96
C ILE A 102 0.71 7.87 -17.74
N ALA A 103 -0.16 8.87 -17.57
CA ALA A 103 -0.01 10.17 -18.21
C ALA A 103 1.27 10.89 -17.75
N ALA A 104 1.54 10.90 -16.44
CA ALA A 104 2.73 11.52 -15.87
C ALA A 104 4.03 10.86 -16.34
N LEU A 105 4.07 9.53 -16.43
CA LEU A 105 5.25 8.83 -16.95
C LEU A 105 5.55 9.24 -18.40
N ARG A 106 4.52 9.46 -19.22
CA ARG A 106 4.68 9.91 -20.61
C ARG A 106 5.10 11.37 -20.70
N SER A 107 4.49 12.25 -19.91
CA SER A 107 4.77 13.69 -19.97
C SER A 107 6.13 14.08 -19.40
N ASN A 108 6.70 13.24 -18.53
CA ASN A 108 8.02 13.46 -17.91
C ASN A 108 9.18 12.78 -18.66
N LEU A 109 8.94 12.26 -19.88
CA LEU A 109 10.04 11.81 -20.74
C LEU A 109 10.72 13.01 -21.38
N ASN A 110 12.05 13.06 -21.31
CA ASN A 110 12.83 14.05 -22.03
C ASN A 110 12.99 13.67 -23.51
N VAL A 111 13.64 14.53 -24.29
CA VAL A 111 13.92 14.33 -25.72
C VAL A 111 14.69 13.04 -26.04
N ASN A 112 15.42 12.48 -25.08
CA ASN A 112 16.17 11.24 -25.21
C ASN A 112 15.37 10.01 -24.71
N GLY A 113 14.09 10.18 -24.39
CA GLY A 113 13.23 9.11 -23.88
C GLY A 113 13.54 8.68 -22.44
N LYS A 114 14.34 9.45 -21.69
CA LYS A 114 14.61 9.17 -20.27
C LYS A 114 13.58 9.87 -19.39
N LEU A 115 13.15 9.17 -18.35
CA LEU A 115 12.23 9.74 -17.36
C LEU A 115 12.95 10.73 -16.45
N VAL A 116 12.40 11.94 -16.35
CA VAL A 116 12.90 13.02 -15.48
C VAL A 116 11.79 13.42 -14.52
N VAL A 117 11.89 12.99 -13.26
CA VAL A 117 10.97 13.38 -12.19
C VAL A 117 11.77 14.03 -11.08
N GLU A 118 11.57 15.33 -10.90
CA GLU A 118 12.21 16.14 -9.87
C GLU A 118 11.64 15.83 -8.48
N ASN A 119 12.49 15.99 -7.47
CA ASN A 119 12.05 16.02 -6.09
C ASN A 119 11.32 17.35 -5.81
N PRO A 120 10.07 17.33 -5.31
CA PRO A 120 9.29 18.55 -5.09
C PRO A 120 9.91 19.50 -4.05
N PHE A 121 10.74 18.99 -3.13
CA PHE A 121 11.43 19.81 -2.14
C PHE A 121 12.78 20.34 -2.64
N TRP A 122 13.48 19.57 -3.47
CA TRP A 122 14.81 19.92 -3.97
C TRP A 122 14.93 19.57 -5.47
N LYS A 123 14.69 20.56 -6.34
CA LYS A 123 14.53 20.33 -7.79
C LYS A 123 15.78 19.84 -8.51
N GLU A 124 16.98 20.05 -7.94
CA GLU A 124 18.22 19.53 -8.54
C GLU A 124 18.37 18.02 -8.35
N ASP A 125 17.61 17.40 -7.43
CA ASP A 125 17.59 15.96 -7.22
C ASP A 125 16.46 15.30 -8.03
N LEU A 126 16.82 14.23 -8.74
CA LEU A 126 15.88 13.46 -9.56
C LEU A 126 15.51 12.16 -8.88
N ILE A 127 14.24 12.02 -8.52
CA ILE A 127 13.68 10.79 -7.97
C ILE A 127 13.83 9.62 -8.97
N SER A 128 13.83 9.93 -10.27
CA SER A 128 13.95 8.95 -11.35
C SER A 128 15.40 8.56 -11.72
N ASP A 129 16.45 9.15 -11.12
CA ASP A 129 17.84 8.97 -11.57
C ASP A 129 18.25 7.49 -11.74
N ARG A 130 17.94 6.66 -10.74
CA ARG A 130 18.27 5.22 -10.75
C ARG A 130 17.36 4.36 -11.64
N TRP A 131 16.24 4.91 -12.09
CA TRP A 131 15.16 4.25 -12.84
C TRP A 131 14.62 5.19 -13.93
N ASN A 132 15.39 5.39 -14.99
CA ASN A 132 15.07 6.32 -16.07
C ASN A 132 15.18 5.71 -17.47
N GLY A 133 15.45 4.40 -17.56
CA GLY A 133 15.57 3.70 -18.84
C GLY A 133 14.22 3.58 -19.55
N PRO A 134 14.16 3.78 -20.89
CA PRO A 134 12.90 3.75 -21.63
C PRO A 134 12.20 2.39 -21.51
N ASP A 135 12.95 1.29 -21.50
CA ASP A 135 12.39 -0.08 -21.38
C ASP A 135 11.79 -0.33 -20.00
N ASP A 136 12.50 0.05 -18.94
CA ASP A 136 12.01 -0.06 -17.56
C ASP A 136 10.70 0.75 -17.39
N VAL A 137 10.69 1.98 -17.91
CA VAL A 137 9.52 2.88 -17.86
C VAL A 137 8.35 2.30 -18.64
N ALA A 138 8.58 1.83 -19.86
CA ALA A 138 7.56 1.21 -20.70
C ALA A 138 6.99 -0.06 -20.04
N GLN A 139 7.84 -0.89 -19.44
CA GLN A 139 7.41 -2.09 -18.72
C GLN A 139 6.48 -1.76 -17.55
N TYR A 140 6.82 -0.75 -16.74
CA TYR A 140 5.94 -0.33 -15.65
C TYR A 140 4.64 0.32 -16.17
N GLN A 141 4.72 1.17 -17.20
CA GLN A 141 3.53 1.75 -17.83
C GLN A 141 2.57 0.67 -18.33
N ASN A 142 3.09 -0.37 -19.00
CA ASN A 142 2.29 -1.50 -19.46
C ASN A 142 1.63 -2.27 -18.31
N SER A 143 2.33 -2.41 -17.18
CA SER A 143 1.73 -3.03 -15.98
C SER A 143 0.58 -2.20 -15.41
N LEU A 144 0.68 -0.87 -15.43
CA LEU A 144 -0.41 0.02 -15.00
C LEU A 144 -1.60 -0.04 -15.95
N VAL A 145 -1.37 -0.10 -17.27
CA VAL A 145 -2.45 -0.27 -18.26
C VAL A 145 -3.20 -1.58 -18.01
N GLN A 146 -2.48 -2.67 -17.71
CA GLN A 146 -3.10 -3.94 -17.34
C GLN A 146 -3.90 -3.83 -16.04
N LEU A 147 -3.37 -3.15 -15.02
CA LEU A 147 -4.08 -2.90 -13.77
C LEU A 147 -5.40 -2.15 -14.00
N VAL A 148 -5.38 -1.08 -14.81
CA VAL A 148 -6.59 -0.31 -15.13
C VAL A 148 -7.63 -1.19 -15.82
N SER A 149 -7.24 -1.94 -16.84
CA SER A 149 -8.13 -2.86 -17.56
C SER A 149 -8.72 -3.92 -16.61
N ASP A 150 -7.91 -4.46 -15.70
CA ASP A 150 -8.35 -5.43 -14.71
C ASP A 150 -9.34 -4.85 -13.70
N MET A 151 -9.11 -3.61 -13.23
CA MET A 151 -10.03 -2.94 -12.30
C MET A 151 -11.35 -2.58 -12.99
N GLN A 152 -11.31 -2.16 -14.26
CA GLN A 152 -12.52 -1.95 -15.07
C GLN A 152 -13.30 -3.26 -15.26
N LYS A 153 -12.61 -4.38 -15.58
CA LYS A 153 -13.24 -5.70 -15.64
C LYS A 153 -13.85 -6.10 -14.29
N LEU A 154 -13.14 -5.87 -13.19
CA LEU A 154 -13.58 -6.20 -11.83
C LEU A 154 -14.89 -5.49 -11.44
N LYS A 155 -15.15 -4.28 -11.96
CA LYS A 155 -16.40 -3.55 -11.73
C LYS A 155 -17.60 -4.20 -12.41
N LEU A 156 -17.39 -4.81 -13.58
CA LEU A 156 -18.46 -5.39 -14.40
C LEU A 156 -18.67 -6.88 -14.12
N GLU A 157 -17.64 -7.56 -13.62
CA GLU A 157 -17.65 -9.00 -13.38
C GLU A 157 -18.55 -9.39 -12.20
N GLN A 158 -19.43 -10.36 -12.43
CA GLN A 158 -20.37 -10.88 -11.43
C GLN A 158 -19.88 -12.19 -10.79
N ARG A 159 -19.08 -12.98 -11.53
CA ARG A 159 -18.60 -14.29 -11.08
C ARG A 159 -17.53 -14.11 -10.01
N LEU A 160 -17.78 -14.64 -8.82
CA LEU A 160 -16.87 -14.50 -7.69
C LEU A 160 -15.49 -15.10 -7.95
N SER A 161 -15.41 -16.23 -8.64
CA SER A 161 -14.13 -16.86 -9.02
C SER A 161 -13.26 -15.90 -9.83
N GLU A 162 -13.83 -15.31 -10.88
CA GLU A 162 -13.13 -14.36 -11.74
C GLU A 162 -12.68 -13.11 -10.98
N ARG A 163 -13.53 -12.57 -10.10
CA ARG A 163 -13.15 -11.45 -9.22
C ARG A 163 -11.97 -11.82 -8.31
N LYS A 164 -11.98 -13.02 -7.73
CA LYS A 164 -10.88 -13.54 -6.90
C LYS A 164 -9.59 -13.62 -7.71
N ASP A 165 -9.66 -14.16 -8.93
CA ASP A 165 -8.50 -14.31 -9.80
C ASP A 165 -7.92 -12.98 -10.26
N ILE A 166 -8.76 -12.00 -10.59
CA ILE A 166 -8.31 -10.62 -10.92
C ILE A 166 -7.57 -10.01 -9.73
N LEU A 167 -8.15 -10.07 -8.53
CA LEU A 167 -7.53 -9.51 -7.32
C LEU A 167 -6.22 -10.22 -6.97
N ARG A 168 -6.21 -11.56 -7.02
CA ARG A 168 -5.01 -12.36 -6.74
C ARG A 168 -3.88 -12.05 -7.71
N ARG A 169 -4.18 -11.95 -9.01
CA ARG A 169 -3.18 -11.64 -10.04
C ARG A 169 -2.55 -10.27 -9.85
N ASN A 170 -3.32 -9.29 -9.38
CA ASN A 170 -2.86 -7.91 -9.20
C ASN A 170 -2.20 -7.65 -7.84
N PHE A 171 -2.63 -8.31 -6.77
CA PHE A 171 -2.21 -8.00 -5.40
C PHE A 171 -1.67 -9.20 -4.60
N GLY A 172 -1.70 -10.41 -5.16
CA GLY A 172 -1.22 -11.66 -4.55
C GLY A 172 -2.27 -12.40 -3.72
N GLU A 173 -1.94 -13.63 -3.31
CA GLU A 173 -2.83 -14.59 -2.62
C GLU A 173 -3.30 -14.11 -1.22
N ASP A 174 -2.45 -13.38 -0.48
CA ASP A 174 -2.64 -13.07 0.96
C ASP A 174 -3.67 -11.97 1.30
N VAL A 175 -4.12 -11.20 0.31
CA VAL A 175 -5.17 -10.17 0.50
C VAL A 175 -6.55 -10.75 0.21
N SER A 176 -6.62 -11.72 -0.71
CA SER A 176 -7.86 -12.36 -1.13
C SER A 176 -8.51 -13.10 0.05
N VAL A 177 -7.75 -13.89 0.82
CA VAL A 177 -8.31 -14.75 1.87
C VAL A 177 -9.00 -13.94 2.99
N ARG A 178 -8.42 -12.81 3.43
CA ARG A 178 -9.00 -11.97 4.50
C ARG A 178 -10.24 -11.19 4.06
N VAL A 179 -10.21 -10.59 2.87
CA VAL A 179 -11.36 -9.83 2.33
C VAL A 179 -12.52 -10.76 1.97
N LEU A 180 -12.21 -11.96 1.48
CA LEU A 180 -13.22 -12.97 1.17
C LEU A 180 -13.86 -13.55 2.41
N LYS A 181 -13.09 -13.80 3.47
CA LYS A 181 -13.66 -14.25 4.75
C LYS A 181 -14.65 -13.24 5.31
N SER A 182 -14.31 -11.94 5.27
CA SER A 182 -15.24 -10.86 5.66
C SER A 182 -16.49 -10.78 4.76
N LEU A 183 -16.37 -10.93 3.43
CA LEU A 183 -17.52 -10.95 2.52
C LEU A 183 -18.39 -12.22 2.67
N GLU A 184 -17.78 -13.36 2.93
CA GLU A 184 -18.46 -14.63 3.22
C GLU A 184 -19.16 -14.57 4.58
N GLU A 185 -18.57 -13.95 5.60
CA GLU A 185 -19.19 -13.66 6.89
C GLU A 185 -20.39 -12.70 6.74
N HIS A 186 -20.26 -11.64 5.94
CA HIS A 186 -21.38 -10.73 5.67
C HIS A 186 -22.52 -11.40 4.88
N ARG A 187 -22.22 -12.25 3.89
CA ARG A 187 -23.24 -13.04 3.17
C ARG A 187 -23.83 -14.16 4.00
N SER A 188 -23.03 -14.81 4.85
CA SER A 188 -23.49 -15.82 5.80
C SER A 188 -24.44 -15.21 6.81
N ASN A 189 -24.13 -14.01 7.33
CA ASN A 189 -25.05 -13.28 8.19
C ASN A 189 -26.37 -12.95 7.47
N GLN A 190 -26.35 -12.63 6.17
CA GLN A 190 -27.60 -12.45 5.40
C GLN A 190 -28.37 -13.76 5.14
N ARG A 191 -27.70 -14.91 5.10
CA ARG A 191 -28.35 -16.24 5.07
C ARG A 191 -28.97 -16.60 6.42
N ILE A 192 -28.26 -16.34 7.52
CA ILE A 192 -28.70 -16.61 8.90
C ILE A 192 -29.87 -15.69 9.28
N LEU A 193 -29.93 -14.48 8.74
CA LEU A 193 -31.04 -13.53 8.88
C LEU A 193 -32.25 -13.82 7.98
N GLY A 194 -32.29 -15.00 7.31
CA GLY A 194 -33.52 -15.53 6.72
C GLY A 194 -33.98 -14.93 5.38
N ALA A 195 -33.14 -14.15 4.69
CA ALA A 195 -33.55 -13.47 3.45
C ALA A 195 -33.43 -14.31 2.16
N THR A 196 -33.09 -15.60 2.25
CA THR A 196 -32.97 -16.46 1.05
C THR A 196 -33.37 -17.90 1.36
N ALA A 197 -34.42 -18.39 0.70
CA ALA A 197 -34.82 -19.79 0.71
C ALA A 197 -34.41 -20.45 -0.61
N VAL A 198 -33.85 -21.65 -0.52
CA VAL A 198 -33.47 -22.49 -1.68
C VAL A 198 -34.51 -23.59 -1.82
N ASN A 199 -35.11 -23.76 -2.99
CA ASN A 199 -36.04 -24.85 -3.25
C ASN A 199 -35.29 -26.15 -3.63
N SER A 200 -35.97 -27.30 -3.58
CA SER A 200 -35.36 -28.62 -3.84
C SER A 200 -34.85 -28.84 -5.27
N THR A 201 -34.98 -27.83 -6.15
CA THR A 201 -34.54 -27.87 -7.55
C THR A 201 -33.36 -26.91 -7.79
N GLY A 202 -32.76 -26.34 -6.74
CA GLY A 202 -31.52 -25.55 -6.85
C GLY A 202 -31.69 -24.12 -7.34
N GLY A 203 -32.93 -23.59 -7.37
CA GLY A 203 -33.21 -22.18 -7.67
C GLY A 203 -33.15 -21.30 -6.41
N ILE A 204 -32.61 -20.09 -6.54
CA ILE A 204 -32.61 -19.07 -5.49
C ILE A 204 -33.95 -18.31 -5.57
N ILE A 205 -34.73 -18.34 -4.49
CA ILE A 205 -35.94 -17.53 -4.36
C ILE A 205 -35.70 -16.48 -3.28
N ALA A 206 -35.98 -15.21 -3.58
CA ALA A 206 -36.07 -14.17 -2.57
C ALA A 206 -37.31 -14.49 -1.70
N ALA A 207 -37.08 -14.95 -0.47
CA ALA A 207 -38.15 -15.10 0.49
C ALA A 207 -38.61 -13.68 0.88
N ALA A 208 -39.85 -13.33 0.55
CA ALA A 208 -40.46 -12.09 1.02
C ALA A 208 -40.40 -12.11 2.55
N ALA A 209 -39.59 -11.21 3.13
CA ALA A 209 -39.52 -11.04 4.57
C ALA A 209 -40.92 -10.67 5.08
N SER A 210 -41.58 -11.62 5.75
CA SER A 210 -42.82 -11.34 6.47
C SER A 210 -42.44 -10.36 7.58
N GLN A 211 -42.97 -9.14 7.53
CA GLN A 211 -42.82 -8.21 8.64
C GLN A 211 -43.50 -8.83 9.87
N VAL A 212 -42.70 -9.40 10.77
CA VAL A 212 -43.17 -9.73 12.12
C VAL A 212 -43.40 -8.40 12.82
N ARG A 213 -44.66 -7.96 12.83
CA ARG A 213 -45.11 -6.84 13.64
C ARG A 213 -44.86 -7.21 15.09
N ALA A 214 -43.93 -6.52 15.74
CA ALA A 214 -43.71 -6.66 17.17
C ALA A 214 -44.99 -6.22 17.91
N GLU A 215 -45.75 -7.18 18.44
CA GLU A 215 -46.83 -6.91 19.38
C GLU A 215 -46.22 -6.47 20.71
N THR A 216 -46.38 -5.19 21.04
CA THR A 216 -46.16 -4.67 22.38
C THR A 216 -47.16 -5.32 23.34
N LYS A 217 -46.72 -6.26 24.16
CA LYS A 217 -47.50 -6.83 25.26
C LYS A 217 -47.93 -5.70 26.21
N LYS A 218 -49.24 -5.46 26.31
CA LYS A 218 -49.82 -4.64 27.39
C LYS A 218 -49.83 -5.48 28.66
N THR A 219 -49.03 -5.11 29.66
CA THR A 219 -49.17 -5.65 31.02
C THR A 219 -50.37 -4.99 31.68
N HIS A 220 -51.49 -5.72 31.70
CA HIS A 220 -52.63 -5.47 32.56
C HIS A 220 -52.35 -6.11 33.92
N TYR A 221 -52.12 -5.30 34.94
CA TYR A 221 -52.24 -5.72 36.34
C TYR A 221 -53.14 -4.70 37.04
N GLY A 222 -54.43 -5.00 37.05
CA GLY A 222 -55.38 -4.45 38.01
C GLY A 222 -55.46 -5.41 39.19
N GLY A 223 -55.56 -4.84 40.39
CA GLY A 223 -55.88 -5.56 41.62
C GLY A 223 -56.54 -4.58 42.58
N GLU A 224 -57.86 -4.73 42.70
CA GLU A 224 -58.75 -4.04 43.64
C GLU A 224 -58.37 -4.34 45.10
N THR A 225 -58.36 -3.32 45.96
CA THR A 225 -59.32 -3.07 47.06
C THR A 225 -58.98 -1.75 47.72
#